data_AF-A0A9X1Q6G5-F1
#
_entry.id   AF-A0A9X1Q6G5-F1
#
_cell.length_a   1.000
_cell.length_b   1.000
_cell.length_c   1.000
_cell.angle_alpha   90.00
_cell.angle_beta   90.00
_cell.angle_gamma   90.00
#
_symmetry.space_group_name_H-M   'P 1'
#
loop_
_entity.id
_entity.type
_entity.pdbx_description
1 polymer ?
#
loop_
_entity_poly.entity_id
_entity_poly.type
_entity_poly.pdbx_seq_one_letter_code
_entity_poly.pdbx_strand_id
1 'polypeptide(L)'
;MAAALMTAGCSSSPTAAPPASGPASSSPSPSASTARPSATPTSPFCLNLSFFQAGVIAYSAEVGAAIEGEPLDFKELRRKAALIADAGEPMQASAPADIAEEFRTVLKAIDTSVSNLKSGANANDVLDPVYGKRNRAAFDAVEDYDCGGGDG
;
A
#
# COMPACT_ATOMS: atom_id res chain seq x y z
N MET A 1 16.91 -45.60 -2.33
CA MET A 1 17.77 -45.54 -1.13
C MET A 1 18.25 -44.11 -0.94
N ALA A 2 18.63 -43.75 0.29
CA ALA A 2 19.19 -42.44 0.67
C ALA A 2 20.59 -42.22 0.01
N ALA A 3 21.26 -41.06 0.12
CA ALA A 3 21.14 -40.00 1.11
C ALA A 3 21.56 -38.61 0.62
N ALA A 4 21.19 -37.60 1.40
CA ALA A 4 21.70 -36.23 1.31
C ALA A 4 23.14 -36.12 1.86
N LEU A 5 23.79 -34.97 1.64
CA LEU A 5 24.69 -34.35 2.62
C LEU A 5 24.86 -32.86 2.30
N MET A 6 24.47 -31.99 3.24
CA MET A 6 24.91 -30.60 3.26
C MET A 6 26.36 -30.54 3.77
N THR A 7 27.16 -29.59 3.29
CA THR A 7 28.34 -29.12 4.03
C THR A 7 28.42 -27.59 3.97
N ALA A 8 28.54 -26.99 5.15
CA ALA A 8 28.88 -25.59 5.32
C ALA A 8 30.40 -25.40 5.19
N GLY A 9 30.84 -24.18 4.88
CA GLY A 9 32.27 -23.86 4.74
C GLY A 9 32.55 -22.37 4.90
N CYS A 10 32.66 -21.91 6.14
CA CYS A 10 33.10 -20.55 6.45
C CYS A 10 34.63 -20.42 6.35
N SER A 11 35.09 -19.17 6.20
CA SER A 11 36.45 -18.69 6.51
C SER A 11 37.59 -19.07 5.55
N SER A 12 38.19 -18.05 4.96
CA SER A 12 39.59 -18.06 4.50
C SER A 12 40.13 -16.63 4.49
N SER A 13 40.68 -16.20 5.62
CA SER A 13 41.63 -15.08 5.65
C SER A 13 43.02 -15.60 5.26
N PRO A 14 43.78 -14.91 4.39
CA PRO A 14 45.22 -15.09 4.32
C PRO A 14 45.94 -13.99 5.11
N THR A 15 46.79 -14.37 6.07
CA THR A 15 47.79 -13.46 6.65
C THR A 15 49.18 -13.87 6.15
N ALA A 16 49.88 -12.93 5.51
CA ALA A 16 51.30 -13.02 5.16
C ALA A 16 51.83 -11.60 4.87
N ALA A 17 53.01 -11.27 5.40
CA ALA A 17 53.67 -9.96 5.32
C ALA A 17 55.19 -10.15 5.55
N PRO A 18 56.06 -9.12 5.49
CA PRO A 18 55.96 -7.78 4.88
C PRO A 18 56.86 -7.76 3.60
N PRO A 19 57.53 -6.67 3.14
CA PRO A 19 57.44 -5.21 3.37
C PRO A 19 57.17 -4.45 2.03
N ALA A 20 57.37 -3.14 1.81
CA ALA A 20 57.90 -2.03 2.61
C ALA A 20 57.28 -0.67 2.18
N SER A 21 57.49 0.38 3.00
CA SER A 21 57.32 1.82 2.68
C SER A 21 55.91 2.33 2.35
N GLY A 22 55.44 3.34 3.09
CA GLY A 22 54.07 3.92 3.00
C GLY A 22 53.89 5.01 1.93
N PRO A 23 52.89 5.93 2.05
CA PRO A 23 52.37 6.49 3.30
C PRO A 23 50.83 6.46 3.51
N ALA A 24 50.46 6.86 4.73
CA ALA A 24 49.22 7.54 5.13
C ALA A 24 47.84 6.89 4.87
N SER A 25 47.17 6.59 5.99
CA SER A 25 45.76 6.26 6.15
C SER A 25 44.78 7.13 5.36
N SER A 26 43.80 6.46 4.75
CA SER A 26 42.41 6.94 4.70
C SER A 26 41.50 5.73 4.57
N SER A 27 41.08 5.17 5.71
CA SER A 27 39.97 4.21 5.71
C SER A 27 38.74 4.93 5.14
N PRO A 28 38.05 4.41 4.12
CA PRO A 28 36.69 4.85 3.87
C PRO A 28 35.89 4.46 5.11
N SER A 29 35.42 5.45 5.88
CA SER A 29 34.34 5.20 6.83
C SER A 29 33.26 4.45 6.07
N PRO A 30 32.79 3.28 6.54
CA PRO A 30 31.43 2.92 6.22
C PRO A 30 30.60 4.03 6.86
N SER A 31 30.17 5.00 6.05
CA SER A 31 28.99 5.79 6.39
C SER A 31 27.93 4.75 6.66
N ALA A 32 27.65 4.54 7.94
CA ALA A 32 26.51 3.76 8.37
C ALA A 32 25.32 4.56 7.86
N SER A 33 24.87 4.19 6.64
CA SER A 33 23.55 4.50 6.16
C SER A 33 22.63 4.04 7.27
N THR A 34 22.24 5.00 8.09
CA THR A 34 21.27 4.80 9.14
C THR A 34 19.97 4.69 8.36
N ALA A 35 19.74 3.49 7.83
CA ALA A 35 18.45 3.04 7.39
C ALA A 35 17.59 3.18 8.65
N ARG A 36 16.92 4.33 8.74
CA ARG A 36 15.95 4.65 9.79
C ARG A 36 15.08 3.40 9.85
N PRO A 37 15.05 2.66 10.97
CA PRO A 37 14.24 1.45 11.03
C PRO A 37 12.83 1.89 10.67
N SER A 38 12.30 1.38 9.55
CA SER A 38 10.95 1.70 9.09
C SER A 38 10.03 1.47 10.27
N ALA A 39 9.32 2.51 10.70
CA ALA A 39 8.52 2.46 11.90
C ALA A 39 7.56 1.28 11.79
N THR A 40 7.75 0.26 12.63
CA THR A 40 6.89 -0.92 12.59
C THR A 40 5.45 -0.44 12.79
N PRO A 41 4.51 -0.72 11.89
CA PRO A 41 3.14 -0.24 12.01
C PRO A 41 2.52 -0.74 13.31
N THR A 42 2.41 0.14 14.30
CA THR A 42 1.95 -0.18 15.66
C THR A 42 0.44 -0.14 15.80
N SER A 43 -0.29 0.48 14.86
CA SER A 43 -1.76 0.52 14.87
C SER A 43 -2.35 -0.59 13.97
N PRO A 44 -3.51 -1.16 14.34
CA PRO A 44 -4.19 -2.15 13.50
C PRO A 44 -4.73 -1.56 12.19
N PHE A 45 -4.92 -0.23 12.11
CA PHE A 45 -5.14 0.47 10.85
C PHE A 45 -3.95 0.28 9.89
N CYS A 46 -2.75 0.63 10.34
CA CYS A 46 -1.53 0.60 9.52
C CYS A 46 -1.12 -0.82 9.09
N LEU A 47 -1.48 -1.85 9.86
CA LEU A 47 -1.26 -3.25 9.47
C LEU A 47 -2.13 -3.69 8.28
N ASN A 48 -3.29 -3.06 8.07
CA ASN A 48 -4.25 -3.42 7.02
C ASN A 48 -4.33 -2.38 5.88
N LEU A 49 -3.74 -1.19 6.08
CA LEU A 49 -3.77 -0.06 5.15
C LEU A 49 -3.35 -0.44 3.71
N SER A 50 -2.24 -1.17 3.54
CA SER A 50 -1.74 -1.54 2.22
C SER A 50 -2.68 -2.48 1.46
N PHE A 51 -3.38 -3.38 2.16
CA PHE A 51 -4.42 -4.22 1.56
C PHE A 51 -5.63 -3.38 1.16
N PHE A 52 -6.05 -2.44 2.02
CA PHE A 52 -7.14 -1.52 1.73
C PHE A 52 -6.85 -0.62 0.52
N GLN A 53 -5.67 0.02 0.49
CA GLN A 53 -5.19 0.84 -0.64
C GLN A 53 -5.17 0.05 -1.95
N ALA A 54 -4.58 -1.16 -1.94
CA ALA A 54 -4.56 -2.02 -3.13
C ALA A 54 -5.97 -2.37 -3.62
N GLY A 55 -6.92 -2.61 -2.69
CA GLY A 55 -8.33 -2.79 -3.00
C GLY A 55 -8.96 -1.55 -3.64
N VAL A 56 -8.79 -0.37 -3.03
CA VAL A 56 -9.31 0.92 -3.52
C VAL A 56 -8.79 1.24 -4.91
N ILE A 57 -7.49 1.06 -5.17
CA ILE A 57 -6.88 1.25 -6.50
C ILE A 57 -7.48 0.27 -7.51
N ALA A 58 -7.53 -1.02 -7.18
CA ALA A 58 -8.03 -2.06 -8.07
C ALA A 58 -9.55 -1.99 -8.35
N TYR A 59 -10.32 -1.35 -7.48
CA TYR A 59 -11.73 -1.02 -7.70
C TYR A 59 -11.87 0.25 -8.54
N SER A 60 -11.12 1.30 -8.21
CA SER A 60 -11.15 2.57 -8.93
C SER A 60 -10.76 2.39 -10.39
N ALA A 61 -9.75 1.56 -10.69
CA ALA A 61 -9.35 1.22 -12.05
C ALA A 61 -10.49 0.55 -12.87
N GLU A 62 -11.24 -0.38 -12.29
CA GLU A 62 -12.39 -1.01 -12.96
C GLU A 62 -13.56 -0.04 -13.15
N VAL A 63 -13.83 0.82 -12.17
CA VAL A 63 -14.83 1.90 -12.34
C VAL A 63 -14.38 2.86 -13.44
N GLY A 64 -13.09 3.16 -13.51
CA GLY A 64 -12.48 4.05 -14.51
C GLY A 64 -12.53 3.51 -15.94
N ALA A 65 -12.59 2.19 -16.15
CA ALA A 65 -12.72 1.59 -17.47
C ALA A 65 -13.96 2.08 -18.24
N ALA A 66 -15.04 2.45 -17.54
CA ALA A 66 -16.22 3.08 -18.16
C ALA A 66 -15.94 4.44 -18.81
N ILE A 67 -14.89 5.16 -18.39
CA ILE A 67 -14.44 6.43 -19.02
C ILE A 67 -13.86 6.14 -20.41
N GLU A 68 -13.21 4.98 -20.57
CA GLU A 68 -12.66 4.50 -21.85
C GLU A 68 -13.71 3.85 -22.75
N GLY A 69 -14.95 3.70 -22.26
CA GLY A 69 -16.07 3.08 -22.96
C GLY A 69 -16.21 1.57 -22.77
N GLU A 70 -15.37 0.96 -21.92
CA GLU A 70 -15.45 -0.46 -21.58
C GLU A 70 -16.71 -0.76 -20.73
N PRO A 71 -17.35 -1.94 -20.91
CA PRO A 71 -18.50 -2.34 -20.11
C PRO A 71 -18.06 -2.72 -18.68
N LEU A 72 -18.71 -2.13 -17.68
CA LEU A 72 -18.45 -2.45 -16.27
C LEU A 72 -18.94 -3.86 -15.90
N ASP A 73 -18.05 -4.69 -15.33
CA ASP A 73 -18.47 -5.92 -14.66
C ASP A 73 -19.09 -5.58 -13.29
N PHE A 74 -20.42 -5.41 -13.28
CA PHE A 74 -21.18 -5.14 -12.06
C PHE A 74 -21.07 -6.25 -11.00
N LYS A 75 -20.66 -7.48 -11.34
CA LYS A 75 -20.48 -8.57 -10.38
C LYS A 75 -19.12 -8.46 -9.71
N GLU A 76 -18.05 -8.23 -10.48
CA GLU A 76 -16.70 -8.07 -9.93
C GLU A 76 -16.57 -6.77 -9.13
N LEU A 77 -17.14 -5.65 -9.61
CA LEU A 77 -17.18 -4.39 -8.85
C LEU A 77 -17.82 -4.56 -7.46
N ARG A 78 -18.96 -5.27 -7.38
CA ARG A 78 -19.62 -5.55 -6.09
C ARG A 78 -18.75 -6.45 -5.20
N ARG A 79 -18.09 -7.44 -5.77
CA ARG A 79 -17.18 -8.34 -5.04
C ARG A 79 -15.98 -7.58 -4.48
N LYS A 80 -15.34 -6.71 -5.28
CA LYS A 80 -14.21 -5.88 -4.84
C LYS A 80 -14.62 -4.88 -3.77
N ALA A 81 -15.73 -4.17 -3.94
CA ALA A 81 -16.25 -3.26 -2.93
C ALA A 81 -16.56 -3.97 -1.60
N ALA A 82 -17.11 -5.19 -1.64
CA ALA A 82 -17.33 -5.98 -0.44
C ALA A 82 -16.01 -6.36 0.26
N LEU A 83 -14.93 -6.68 -0.48
CA LEU A 83 -13.60 -6.92 0.09
C LEU A 83 -12.99 -5.65 0.72
N ILE A 84 -13.22 -4.48 0.10
CA ILE A 84 -12.77 -3.18 0.62
C ILE A 84 -13.54 -2.81 1.90
N ALA A 85 -14.84 -3.09 1.95
CA ALA A 85 -15.66 -2.89 3.14
C ALA A 85 -15.24 -3.84 4.28
N ASP A 86 -15.09 -5.14 4.01
CA ASP A 86 -14.67 -6.16 4.99
C ASP A 86 -13.31 -5.82 5.62
N ALA A 87 -12.36 -5.30 4.84
CA ALA A 87 -11.09 -4.79 5.35
C ALA A 87 -11.24 -3.44 6.08
N GLY A 88 -12.00 -2.50 5.51
CA GLY A 88 -12.01 -1.11 5.95
C GLY A 88 -12.94 -0.78 7.12
N GLU A 89 -14.06 -1.49 7.27
CA GLU A 89 -14.97 -1.32 8.42
C GLU A 89 -14.28 -1.51 9.78
N PRO A 90 -13.54 -2.61 10.05
CA PRO A 90 -12.84 -2.78 11.33
C PRO A 90 -11.70 -1.76 11.51
N MET A 91 -11.11 -1.25 10.42
CA MET A 91 -10.06 -0.23 10.48
C MET A 91 -10.58 1.12 11.00
N GLN A 92 -11.84 1.49 10.73
CA GLN A 92 -12.40 2.82 11.06
C GLN A 92 -12.20 3.23 12.53
N ALA A 93 -12.37 2.30 13.47
CA ALA A 93 -12.23 2.56 14.91
C ALA A 93 -10.78 2.87 15.35
N SER A 94 -9.81 2.56 14.49
CA SER A 94 -8.37 2.74 14.73
C SER A 94 -7.69 3.68 13.74
N ALA A 95 -8.48 4.34 12.88
CA ALA A 95 -7.98 5.27 11.88
C ALA A 95 -7.32 6.50 12.56
N PRO A 96 -6.08 6.87 12.17
CA PRO A 96 -5.43 8.09 12.63
C PRO A 96 -6.29 9.34 12.34
N ALA A 97 -6.29 10.31 13.25
CA ALA A 97 -7.19 11.46 13.20
C ALA A 97 -6.99 12.36 11.97
N ASP A 98 -5.78 12.32 11.40
CA ASP A 98 -5.29 13.00 10.20
C ASP A 98 -5.73 12.37 8.87
N ILE A 99 -6.30 11.16 8.89
CA ILE A 99 -6.84 10.48 7.68
C ILE A 99 -8.26 9.90 7.89
N ALA A 100 -8.80 9.97 9.11
CA ALA A 100 -10.04 9.30 9.47
C ALA A 100 -11.27 9.84 8.74
N GLU A 101 -11.31 11.09 8.28
CA GLU A 101 -12.43 11.64 7.50
C GLU A 101 -12.39 11.18 6.04
N GLU A 102 -11.21 11.23 5.44
CA GLU A 102 -10.90 10.81 4.07
C GLU A 102 -11.16 9.31 3.92
N PHE A 103 -10.66 8.50 4.86
CA PHE A 103 -10.88 7.05 4.91
C PHE A 103 -12.38 6.68 4.95
N ARG A 104 -13.16 7.34 5.81
CA ARG A 104 -14.62 7.16 5.87
C ARG A 104 -15.32 7.66 4.61
N THR A 105 -14.79 8.71 3.97
CA THR A 105 -15.30 9.26 2.71
C THR A 105 -15.09 8.27 1.56
N VAL A 106 -13.92 7.64 1.45
CA VAL A 106 -13.62 6.59 0.45
C VAL A 106 -14.53 5.38 0.63
N LEU A 107 -14.67 4.86 1.85
CA LEU A 107 -15.60 3.75 2.14
C LEU A 107 -17.04 4.08 1.70
N LYS A 108 -17.54 5.25 2.09
CA LYS A 108 -18.88 5.71 1.72
C LYS A 108 -19.06 5.95 0.22
N ALA A 109 -18.03 6.43 -0.46
CA ALA A 109 -18.03 6.65 -1.90
C ALA A 109 -18.16 5.32 -2.67
N ILE A 110 -17.42 4.29 -2.24
CA ILE A 110 -17.44 2.95 -2.82
C ILE A 110 -18.81 2.28 -2.59
N ASP A 111 -19.36 2.38 -1.38
CA ASP A 111 -20.72 1.91 -1.07
C ASP A 111 -21.80 2.64 -1.90
N THR A 112 -21.67 3.95 -2.07
CA THR A 112 -22.59 4.76 -2.90
C THR A 112 -22.52 4.33 -4.37
N SER A 113 -21.31 4.15 -4.91
CA SER A 113 -21.08 3.66 -6.27
C SER A 113 -21.73 2.29 -6.48
N VAL A 114 -21.53 1.35 -5.55
CA VAL A 114 -22.15 0.02 -5.60
C VAL A 114 -23.66 0.05 -5.47
N SER A 115 -24.20 0.90 -4.59
CA SER A 115 -25.64 1.10 -4.43
C SER A 115 -26.31 1.68 -5.69
N ASN A 116 -25.52 2.33 -6.56
CA ASN A 116 -25.94 2.81 -7.87
C ASN A 116 -25.77 1.77 -9.00
N LEU A 117 -24.99 0.70 -8.81
CA LEU A 117 -24.92 -0.43 -9.77
C LEU A 117 -26.29 -1.14 -9.85
N LYS A 118 -27.08 -0.77 -10.86
CA LYS A 118 -28.41 -1.32 -11.16
C LYS A 118 -28.55 -1.55 -12.66
N SER A 119 -29.48 -2.41 -13.06
CA SER A 119 -29.78 -2.60 -14.49
C SER A 119 -30.30 -1.27 -15.08
N GLY A 120 -29.63 -0.76 -16.12
CA GLY A 120 -29.93 0.55 -16.71
C GLY A 120 -29.40 1.77 -15.94
N ALA A 121 -28.52 1.60 -14.95
CA ALA A 121 -27.81 2.72 -14.33
C ALA A 121 -26.87 3.41 -15.33
N ASN A 122 -26.66 4.72 -15.20
CA ASN A 122 -25.70 5.43 -16.03
C ASN A 122 -24.29 5.16 -15.51
N ALA A 123 -23.30 5.10 -16.40
CA ALA A 123 -21.89 5.03 -15.98
C ALA A 123 -21.52 6.17 -15.02
N ASN A 124 -22.07 7.37 -15.24
CA ASN A 124 -21.88 8.54 -14.36
C ASN A 124 -22.34 8.31 -12.91
N ASP A 125 -23.36 7.49 -12.68
CA ASP A 125 -23.87 7.21 -11.33
C ASP A 125 -22.89 6.34 -10.51
N VAL A 126 -21.98 5.64 -11.19
CA VAL A 126 -20.90 4.80 -10.64
C VAL A 126 -19.58 5.58 -10.61
N LEU A 127 -19.32 6.40 -11.64
CA LEU A 127 -18.12 7.20 -11.78
C LEU A 127 -18.08 8.40 -10.81
N ASP A 128 -19.17 9.15 -10.64
CA ASP A 128 -19.15 10.39 -9.83
C ASP A 128 -18.78 10.17 -8.36
N PRO A 129 -19.21 9.09 -7.67
CA PRO A 129 -18.73 8.83 -6.32
C PRO A 129 -17.21 8.59 -6.23
N VAL A 130 -16.56 8.04 -7.26
CA VAL A 130 -15.13 7.66 -7.24
C VAL A 130 -14.23 8.75 -7.84
N TYR A 131 -14.60 9.27 -9.01
CA TYR A 131 -13.84 10.25 -9.79
C TYR A 131 -14.39 11.67 -9.70
N GLY A 132 -15.56 11.86 -9.10
CA GLY A 132 -16.17 13.18 -8.91
C GLY A 132 -15.35 14.07 -7.99
N LYS A 133 -15.33 15.37 -8.32
CA LYS A 133 -14.52 16.40 -7.64
C LYS A 133 -14.73 16.48 -6.12
N ARG A 134 -15.87 15.99 -5.63
CA ARG A 134 -16.21 15.99 -4.21
C ARG A 134 -15.36 15.01 -3.39
N ASN A 135 -15.10 13.83 -3.94
CA ASN A 135 -14.47 12.74 -3.20
C ASN A 135 -13.01 12.51 -3.63
N ARG A 136 -12.60 12.98 -4.81
CA ARG A 136 -11.27 12.69 -5.38
C ARG A 136 -10.11 12.94 -4.42
N ALA A 137 -10.11 14.08 -3.72
CA ALA A 137 -9.06 14.41 -2.74
C ALA A 137 -8.96 13.41 -1.57
N ALA A 138 -10.07 12.76 -1.18
CA ALA A 138 -10.05 11.72 -0.15
C ALA A 138 -9.50 10.38 -0.69
N PHE A 139 -9.73 10.07 -1.98
CA PHE A 139 -9.08 8.93 -2.64
C PHE A 139 -7.58 9.16 -2.76
N ASP A 140 -7.15 10.33 -3.24
CA ASP A 140 -5.72 10.71 -3.34
C ASP A 140 -5.05 10.63 -1.96
N ALA A 141 -5.64 11.25 -0.93
CA ALA A 141 -5.09 11.24 0.43
C ALA A 141 -4.97 9.83 1.02
N VAL A 142 -5.93 8.93 0.76
CA VAL A 142 -5.89 7.54 1.23
C VAL A 142 -4.87 6.70 0.44
N GLU A 143 -4.72 6.95 -0.86
CA GLU A 143 -3.74 6.25 -1.73
C GLU A 143 -2.30 6.64 -1.35
N ASP A 144 -2.05 7.92 -1.09
CA ASP A 144 -0.73 8.46 -0.70
C ASP A 144 -0.43 8.31 0.81
N TYR A 145 -1.38 7.87 1.65
CA TYR A 145 -1.17 7.80 3.10
C TYR A 145 -0.09 6.77 3.49
N ASP A 146 0.96 7.23 4.18
CA ASP A 146 1.97 6.39 4.82
C ASP A 146 1.96 6.56 6.34
N CYS A 147 1.82 5.44 7.03
CA CYS A 147 1.86 5.36 8.49
C CYS A 147 3.25 5.67 9.12
N GLY A 148 4.27 5.96 8.31
CA GLY A 148 5.57 6.48 8.75
C GLY A 148 5.73 8.01 8.73
N GLY A 149 4.77 8.77 8.20
CA GLY A 149 4.94 10.21 7.89
C GLY A 149 4.82 11.20 9.05
N GLY A 150 4.40 10.74 10.24
CA GLY A 150 4.15 11.60 11.42
C GLY A 150 5.41 12.02 12.18
N ASP A 151 6.29 12.81 11.57
CA ASP A 151 7.35 13.53 12.28
C ASP A 151 6.80 14.85 12.86
N GLY A 152 6.64 14.89 14.19
CA GLY A 152 6.26 16.06 14.99
C GLY A 152 7.11 16.19 16.25
#